data_AF-A0A6Q2X6R5-F1
#
_entry.id   AF-A0A6Q2X6R5-F1
#
_cell.length_a   1.000
_cell.length_b   1.000
_cell.length_c   1.000
_cell.angle_alpha   90.00
_cell.angle_beta   90.00
_cell.angle_gamma   90.00
#
_symmetry.space_group_name_H-M   'P 1'
#
loop_
_entity.id
_entity.type
_entity.pdbx_description
1 polymer ?
#
loop_
_entity_poly.entity_id
_entity_poly.type
_entity_poly.pdbx_seq_one_letter_code
_entity_poly.pdbx_strand_id
1 'polypeptide(L)'
;MTDQGNNNQNISRNPFAALFGSLADAKQFASGQKPPSHHGDPPSDDSEGSQSESENSDSIEDNDDSVAEISRSFLSRQELCEQLNINHMIQRIFLITLDNSDPSLRGGNGIPPRCVFLEEMAAEMDGQDWLDMDNIEQALFNRLLLLEPGKHLIYMTSCNAVNLSADRDAGEKCAIPFLYACFQRAKEEVTKVPEKLLSYAVRCKNLTVSNTRTVLLTPEIYVSQNVYEQLLDLLLEGVGRAQLDEVVEFVEEVIAGLLADQEVRTFKEVIGPVLDIFHSRVKDLDLCHLLLFSYLDLLLYFSQQKDIAKVLVEHIQPKDPDNGLQYQKTLLGTVLNISCLLKTPGVVEGHSFFLNPSRSSPQEMKVQESNIHQVRALEKRLQWCSNFTSLKNCNFLYGMLFH
;
A
#
# COMPACT_ATOMS: atom_id res chain seq x y z
N MET A 1 -72.13 32.23 9.50
CA MET A 1 -71.71 30.96 10.15
C MET A 1 -71.89 29.85 9.15
N THR A 2 -70.81 29.47 8.46
CA THR A 2 -70.57 28.12 7.91
C THR A 2 -69.12 28.07 7.41
N ASP A 3 -68.45 26.99 7.79
CA ASP A 3 -67.00 26.82 7.90
C ASP A 3 -66.24 26.74 6.56
N GLN A 4 -65.10 27.44 6.51
CA GLN A 4 -63.96 27.04 5.70
C GLN A 4 -63.16 26.00 6.50
N GLY A 5 -63.11 24.76 6.02
CA GLY A 5 -62.40 23.68 6.73
C GLY A 5 -61.90 22.55 5.83
N ASN A 6 -60.57 22.42 5.77
CA ASN A 6 -59.78 21.20 5.58
C ASN A 6 -59.79 20.41 4.26
N ASN A 7 -58.80 20.70 3.41
CA ASN A 7 -58.15 19.70 2.54
C ASN A 7 -56.83 19.14 3.15
N ASN A 8 -56.48 19.49 4.38
CA ASN A 8 -55.15 19.21 4.97
C ASN A 8 -55.11 18.01 5.94
N GLN A 9 -56.16 17.20 6.00
CA GLN A 9 -56.38 16.33 7.17
C GLN A 9 -55.74 14.94 7.14
N ASN A 10 -54.85 14.58 6.19
CA ASN A 10 -54.24 13.24 6.21
C ASN A 10 -52.78 13.11 5.71
N ILE A 11 -51.98 14.18 5.75
CA ILE A 11 -50.54 14.07 5.37
C ILE A 11 -49.76 13.19 6.36
N SER A 12 -50.13 13.16 7.64
CA SER A 12 -49.50 12.29 8.64
C SER A 12 -49.79 10.79 8.48
N ARG A 13 -50.75 10.42 7.61
CA ARG A 13 -51.06 9.04 7.25
C ARG A 13 -50.54 8.66 5.86
N ASN A 14 -49.89 9.58 5.17
CA ASN A 14 -49.29 9.30 3.87
C ASN A 14 -47.95 8.55 4.06
N PRO A 15 -47.78 7.33 3.53
CA PRO A 15 -46.53 6.57 3.67
C PRO A 15 -45.32 7.28 3.05
N PHE A 16 -45.56 8.23 2.13
CA PHE A 16 -44.52 9.04 1.51
C PHE A 16 -44.11 10.28 2.34
N ALA A 17 -44.80 10.59 3.44
CA ALA A 17 -44.43 11.71 4.31
C ALA A 17 -43.06 11.53 4.98
N ALA A 18 -42.58 10.28 5.12
CA ALA A 18 -41.26 9.96 5.66
C ALA A 18 -40.10 10.34 4.72
N LEU A 19 -40.37 10.63 3.44
CA LEU A 19 -39.37 11.11 2.49
C LEU A 19 -38.98 12.58 2.72
N PHE A 20 -39.72 13.28 3.58
CA PHE A 20 -39.46 14.66 3.94
C PHE A 20 -38.86 14.72 5.34
N GLY A 21 -37.87 15.60 5.53
CA GLY A 21 -37.20 15.79 6.82
C GLY A 21 -38.14 16.25 7.94
N SER A 22 -39.29 16.83 7.57
CA SER A 22 -40.35 17.18 8.51
C SER A 22 -41.75 17.15 7.88
N LEU A 23 -42.79 17.03 8.70
CA LEU A 23 -44.19 17.16 8.29
C LEU A 23 -44.54 18.57 7.78
N ALA A 24 -43.75 19.59 8.14
CA ALA A 24 -43.90 20.95 7.63
C ALA A 24 -43.46 21.02 6.16
N ASP A 25 -42.34 20.38 5.82
CA ASP A 25 -41.83 20.31 4.44
C ASP A 25 -42.76 19.53 3.54
N ALA A 26 -43.31 18.40 4.03
CA ALA A 26 -44.31 17.62 3.30
C ALA A 26 -45.59 18.44 3.00
N LYS A 27 -45.98 19.34 3.91
CA LYS A 27 -47.13 20.24 3.72
C LYS A 27 -46.84 21.35 2.72
N GLN A 28 -45.65 21.96 2.78
CA GLN A 28 -45.25 22.97 1.80
C GLN A 28 -45.21 22.38 0.40
N PHE A 29 -44.63 21.19 0.25
CA PHE A 29 -44.58 20.48 -1.02
C PHE A 29 -45.99 20.18 -1.58
N ALA A 30 -46.90 19.68 -0.74
CA ALA A 30 -48.28 19.42 -1.13
C ALA A 30 -49.06 20.69 -1.54
N SER A 31 -48.77 21.83 -0.89
CA SER A 31 -49.43 23.11 -1.21
C SER A 31 -48.94 23.75 -2.52
N GLY A 32 -47.79 23.32 -3.05
CA GLY A 32 -47.21 23.82 -4.29
C GLY A 32 -47.77 23.18 -5.57
N GLN A 33 -48.52 22.08 -5.48
CA GLN A 33 -49.15 21.44 -6.62
C GLN A 33 -50.62 21.85 -6.74
N LYS A 34 -50.92 22.79 -7.64
CA LYS A 34 -52.28 22.89 -8.21
C LYS A 34 -52.42 21.81 -9.28
N PRO A 35 -53.36 20.86 -9.18
CA PRO A 35 -53.64 19.96 -10.29
C PRO A 35 -54.38 20.73 -11.41
N PRO A 36 -54.12 20.43 -12.70
CA PRO A 36 -55.01 20.84 -13.77
C PRO A 36 -56.34 20.10 -13.62
N SER A 37 -57.43 20.84 -13.57
CA SER A 37 -58.79 20.32 -13.53
C SER A 37 -59.19 19.80 -14.92
N HIS A 38 -59.15 18.49 -15.11
CA HIS A 38 -59.90 17.80 -16.16
C HIS A 38 -60.94 16.89 -15.51
N HIS A 39 -62.19 17.38 -15.43
CA HIS A 39 -63.37 16.52 -15.37
C HIS A 39 -63.68 16.08 -16.80
N GLY A 40 -63.68 14.78 -17.04
CA GLY A 40 -64.28 14.16 -18.20
C GLY A 40 -65.30 13.13 -17.72
N ASP A 41 -66.57 13.40 -17.97
CA ASP A 41 -67.64 12.41 -18.11
C ASP A 41 -68.30 12.62 -19.49
N PRO A 42 -68.93 11.59 -20.08
CA PRO A 42 -68.85 11.26 -21.51
C PRO A 42 -69.99 11.87 -22.37
N PRO A 43 -70.02 11.66 -23.71
CA PRO A 43 -70.65 12.59 -24.65
C PRO A 43 -72.17 12.40 -24.78
N SER A 44 -72.86 13.49 -25.07
CA SER A 44 -74.18 13.51 -25.71
C SER A 44 -74.22 14.61 -26.78
N ASP A 45 -74.63 14.21 -27.99
CA ASP A 45 -74.92 15.03 -29.16
C ASP A 45 -75.73 16.30 -28.85
N ASP A 46 -75.35 17.43 -29.43
CA ASP A 46 -76.07 18.06 -30.56
C ASP A 46 -75.67 19.53 -30.76
N SER A 47 -75.46 19.86 -32.03
CA SER A 47 -75.84 21.10 -32.72
C SER A 47 -75.23 22.48 -32.37
N GLU A 48 -74.75 23.08 -33.46
CA GLU A 48 -74.83 24.50 -33.85
C GLU A 48 -73.96 25.56 -33.14
N GLY A 49 -73.04 26.12 -33.93
CA GLY A 49 -73.13 27.56 -34.22
C GLY A 49 -72.03 28.48 -33.66
N SER A 50 -71.32 29.09 -34.61
CA SER A 50 -70.88 30.49 -34.61
C SER A 50 -69.43 30.83 -34.22
N GLN A 51 -68.85 31.59 -35.14
CA GLN A 51 -67.55 32.26 -35.15
C GLN A 51 -67.42 33.32 -34.03
N SER A 52 -66.20 33.57 -33.54
CA SER A 52 -65.64 34.93 -33.48
C SER A 52 -64.19 34.93 -32.96
N GLU A 53 -63.42 35.84 -33.54
CA GLU A 53 -62.00 36.12 -33.31
C GLU A 53 -61.77 36.88 -31.98
N SER A 54 -60.60 36.70 -31.37
CA SER A 54 -59.86 37.78 -30.69
C SER A 54 -58.47 37.31 -30.27
N GLU A 55 -57.48 38.11 -30.63
CA GLU A 55 -56.06 37.97 -30.37
C GLU A 55 -55.66 38.32 -28.91
N ASN A 56 -54.45 37.85 -28.57
CA ASN A 56 -53.45 38.35 -27.60
C ASN A 56 -53.62 38.16 -26.08
N SER A 57 -52.68 37.40 -25.50
CA SER A 57 -51.90 37.83 -24.32
C SER A 57 -50.60 37.02 -24.18
N ASP A 58 -49.51 37.77 -24.00
CA ASP A 58 -48.11 37.38 -23.94
C ASP A 58 -47.81 36.24 -22.96
N SER A 59 -47.10 35.22 -23.45
CA SER A 59 -46.47 34.16 -22.66
C SER A 59 -45.16 34.65 -22.05
N ILE A 60 -45.13 34.79 -20.72
CA ILE A 60 -43.91 34.85 -19.91
C ILE A 60 -43.47 33.40 -19.66
N GLU A 61 -42.66 32.84 -20.56
CA GLU A 61 -41.97 31.56 -20.39
C GLU A 61 -40.47 31.80 -20.56
N ASP A 62 -39.81 32.41 -19.57
CA ASP A 62 -38.37 32.74 -19.65
C ASP A 62 -37.60 32.46 -18.34
N ASN A 63 -38.11 31.62 -17.43
CA ASN A 63 -37.48 31.46 -16.11
C ASN A 63 -37.17 30.03 -15.64
N ASP A 64 -37.53 28.99 -16.41
CA ASP A 64 -37.32 27.58 -15.98
C ASP A 64 -35.97 26.99 -16.46
N ASP A 65 -35.43 27.49 -17.58
CA ASP A 65 -34.12 27.05 -18.07
C ASP A 65 -32.96 27.44 -17.14
N SER A 66 -33.10 28.58 -16.44
CA SER A 66 -32.05 29.08 -15.53
C SER A 66 -31.81 28.15 -14.34
N VAL A 67 -32.86 27.54 -13.77
CA VAL A 67 -32.73 26.67 -12.58
C VAL A 67 -32.15 25.31 -12.95
N ALA A 68 -32.53 24.76 -14.11
CA ALA A 68 -31.96 23.53 -14.65
C ALA A 68 -30.49 23.71 -15.08
N GLU A 69 -30.13 24.86 -15.61
CA GLU A 69 -28.75 25.22 -15.97
C GLU A 69 -27.89 25.48 -14.73
N ILE A 70 -28.42 26.17 -13.72
CA ILE A 70 -27.78 26.35 -12.42
C ILE A 70 -27.55 24.99 -11.75
N SER A 71 -28.54 24.09 -11.73
CA SER A 71 -28.42 22.74 -11.14
C SER A 71 -27.38 21.89 -11.88
N ARG A 72 -27.34 21.94 -13.22
CA ARG A 72 -26.28 21.31 -14.03
C ARG A 72 -24.89 21.92 -13.76
N SER A 73 -24.81 23.23 -13.57
CA SER A 73 -23.56 23.93 -13.22
C SER A 73 -23.06 23.56 -11.81
N PHE A 74 -23.96 23.30 -10.88
CA PHE A 74 -23.62 22.85 -9.53
C PHE A 74 -23.17 21.39 -9.49
N LEU A 75 -23.86 20.50 -10.22
CA LEU A 75 -23.47 19.09 -10.35
C LEU A 75 -22.10 18.96 -11.03
N SER A 76 -21.88 19.67 -12.14
CA SER A 76 -20.57 19.69 -12.81
C SER A 76 -19.45 20.30 -11.95
N ARG A 77 -19.73 21.31 -11.13
CA ARG A 77 -18.76 21.83 -10.15
C ARG A 77 -18.46 20.84 -9.04
N GLN A 78 -19.46 20.10 -8.57
CA GLN A 78 -19.28 19.06 -7.55
C GLN A 78 -18.43 17.91 -8.09
N GLU A 79 -18.72 17.44 -9.31
CA GLU A 79 -17.94 16.43 -10.02
C GLU A 79 -16.49 16.88 -10.21
N LEU A 80 -16.28 18.13 -10.64
CA LEU A 80 -14.94 18.71 -10.78
C LEU A 80 -14.18 18.77 -9.44
N CYS A 81 -14.86 19.13 -8.35
CA CYS A 81 -14.26 19.15 -7.01
C CYS A 81 -13.91 17.74 -6.54
N GLU A 82 -14.75 16.74 -6.83
CA GLU A 82 -14.48 15.34 -6.49
C GLU A 82 -13.29 14.80 -7.27
N GLN A 83 -13.22 15.07 -8.57
CA GLN A 83 -12.09 14.71 -9.42
C GLN A 83 -10.78 15.33 -8.92
N LEU A 84 -10.82 16.63 -8.56
CA LEU A 84 -9.65 17.31 -8.01
C LEU A 84 -9.19 16.68 -6.68
N ASN A 85 -10.14 16.32 -5.81
CA ASN A 85 -9.82 15.66 -4.56
C ASN A 85 -9.23 14.26 -4.76
N ILE A 86 -9.73 13.51 -5.74
CA ILE A 86 -9.16 12.21 -6.14
C ILE A 86 -7.73 12.39 -6.63
N ASN A 87 -7.50 13.33 -7.55
CA ASN A 87 -6.16 13.64 -8.06
C ASN A 87 -5.20 14.01 -6.93
N HIS A 88 -5.58 14.92 -6.02
CA HIS A 88 -4.72 15.31 -4.90
C HIS A 88 -4.45 14.14 -3.94
N MET A 89 -5.44 13.27 -3.69
CA MET A 89 -5.26 12.07 -2.89
C MET A 89 -4.25 11.12 -3.54
N ILE A 90 -4.40 10.85 -4.84
CA ILE A 90 -3.48 10.04 -5.62
C ILE A 90 -2.06 10.64 -5.56
N GLN A 91 -1.92 11.95 -5.76
CA GLN A 91 -0.64 12.66 -5.67
C GLN A 91 -0.01 12.50 -4.29
N ARG A 92 -0.77 12.64 -3.20
CA ARG A 92 -0.26 12.42 -1.83
C ARG A 92 0.23 10.99 -1.61
N ILE A 93 -0.50 10.00 -2.13
CA ILE A 93 -0.16 8.58 -1.94
C ILE A 93 1.06 8.19 -2.76
N PHE A 94 1.05 8.48 -4.06
CA PHE A 94 2.05 7.97 -4.99
C PHE A 94 3.19 8.95 -5.31
N LEU A 95 3.02 10.23 -5.00
CA LEU A 95 3.99 11.29 -5.32
C LEU A 95 4.28 11.36 -6.83
N ILE A 96 3.25 11.20 -7.65
CA ILE A 96 3.27 11.24 -9.11
C ILE A 96 2.33 12.34 -9.58
N THR A 97 2.61 12.98 -10.71
CA THR A 97 1.74 13.99 -11.33
C THR A 97 1.85 13.99 -12.85
N LEU A 98 0.76 14.40 -13.51
CA LEU A 98 0.70 14.72 -14.94
C LEU A 98 0.65 16.24 -15.19
N ASP A 99 0.47 17.02 -14.12
CA ASP A 99 0.46 18.47 -14.17
C ASP A 99 1.89 19.02 -14.05
N ASN A 100 2.34 19.79 -15.05
CA ASN A 100 3.61 20.55 -15.09
C ASN A 100 3.40 22.08 -15.12
N SER A 101 2.21 22.55 -14.73
CA SER A 101 1.91 23.98 -14.55
C SER A 101 2.77 24.64 -13.48
N ASP A 102 2.81 25.97 -13.48
CA ASP A 102 3.52 26.74 -12.46
C ASP A 102 3.00 26.39 -11.04
N PRO A 103 3.87 26.07 -10.06
CA PRO A 103 3.47 25.73 -8.70
C PRO A 103 2.62 26.81 -7.99
N SER A 104 2.71 28.06 -8.44
CA SER A 104 1.91 29.19 -7.94
C SER A 104 0.44 29.11 -8.37
N LEU A 105 0.13 28.39 -9.46
CA LEU A 105 -1.22 28.17 -9.96
C LEU A 105 -1.90 26.97 -9.28
N ARG A 106 -1.12 26.15 -8.56
CA ARG A 106 -1.62 24.95 -7.89
C ARG A 106 -2.18 25.31 -6.52
N GLY A 107 -3.37 24.82 -6.21
CA GLY A 107 -3.99 25.03 -4.91
C GLY A 107 -3.16 24.39 -3.80
N GLY A 108 -2.52 25.20 -2.95
CA GLY A 108 -1.59 24.71 -1.92
C GLY A 108 -2.19 23.86 -0.78
N ASN A 109 -3.50 23.62 -0.78
CA ASN A 109 -4.16 22.86 0.28
C ASN A 109 -4.10 21.36 -0.02
N GLY A 110 -3.22 20.66 0.72
CA GLY A 110 -3.21 19.20 0.78
C GLY A 110 -2.52 18.49 -0.39
N ILE A 111 -1.75 19.20 -1.22
CA ILE A 111 -0.87 18.57 -2.22
C ILE A 111 0.53 18.32 -1.63
N PRO A 112 1.22 17.22 -1.99
CA PRO A 112 2.58 16.97 -1.54
C PRO A 112 3.52 18.04 -2.11
N PRO A 113 4.66 18.37 -1.47
CA PRO A 113 5.58 19.40 -1.96
C PRO A 113 6.33 19.02 -3.24
N ARG A 114 6.54 17.72 -3.46
CA ARG A 114 7.27 17.15 -4.60
C ARG A 114 6.50 15.97 -5.19
N CYS A 115 6.48 15.91 -6.52
CA CYS A 115 6.04 14.73 -7.26
C CYS A 115 7.00 14.47 -8.42
N VAL A 116 6.99 13.24 -8.91
CA VAL A 116 7.57 12.86 -10.19
C VAL A 116 6.57 13.19 -11.31
N PHE A 117 7.01 13.99 -12.27
CA PHE A 117 6.25 14.30 -13.48
C PHE A 117 6.45 13.20 -14.53
N LEU A 118 5.35 12.59 -14.98
CA LEU A 118 5.39 11.56 -16.02
C LEU A 118 5.21 12.21 -17.40
N GLU A 119 6.30 12.77 -17.93
CA GLU A 119 6.30 13.53 -19.18
C GLU A 119 5.73 12.74 -20.37
N GLU A 120 6.17 11.50 -20.57
CA GLU A 120 5.72 10.66 -21.70
C GLU A 120 4.21 10.38 -21.62
N MET A 121 3.72 10.02 -20.43
CA MET A 121 2.29 9.76 -20.22
C MET A 121 1.47 11.04 -20.37
N ALA A 122 1.92 12.16 -19.82
CA ALA A 122 1.23 13.44 -19.93
C ALA A 122 1.11 13.91 -21.39
N ALA A 123 2.09 13.59 -22.24
CA ALA A 123 2.05 13.90 -23.67
C ALA A 123 1.06 13.02 -24.47
N GLU A 124 0.79 11.80 -23.98
CA GLU A 124 -0.18 10.87 -24.60
C GLU A 124 -1.63 11.14 -24.18
N MET A 125 -1.83 11.86 -23.08
CA MET A 125 -3.15 12.21 -22.59
C MET A 125 -3.65 13.48 -23.28
N ASP A 126 -4.75 13.37 -24.02
CA ASP A 126 -5.37 14.42 -24.85
C ASP A 126 -5.86 15.64 -24.02
N GLY A 127 -4.92 16.42 -23.45
CA GLY A 127 -5.19 17.57 -22.61
C GLY A 127 -5.60 17.25 -21.17
N GLN A 128 -5.61 15.98 -20.76
CA GLN A 128 -5.84 15.57 -19.38
C GLN A 128 -4.53 15.61 -18.58
N ASP A 129 -4.43 16.54 -17.63
CA ASP A 129 -3.26 16.77 -16.76
C ASP A 129 -3.48 16.30 -15.31
N TRP A 130 -4.58 15.60 -15.04
CA TRP A 130 -4.90 15.04 -13.72
C TRP A 130 -4.89 13.51 -13.71
N LEU A 131 -4.53 12.95 -12.55
CA LEU A 131 -4.63 11.52 -12.28
C LEU A 131 -6.02 11.17 -11.75
N ASP A 132 -6.52 10.01 -12.17
CA ASP A 132 -7.78 9.45 -11.71
C ASP A 132 -7.69 7.93 -11.62
N MET A 133 -8.82 7.29 -11.32
CA MET A 133 -8.86 5.86 -11.07
C MET A 133 -8.74 5.01 -12.33
N ASP A 134 -8.89 5.60 -13.51
CA ASP A 134 -8.80 4.91 -14.79
C ASP A 134 -7.36 4.91 -15.30
N ASN A 135 -6.58 5.94 -14.97
CA ASN A 135 -5.20 6.08 -15.43
C ASN A 135 -4.12 5.78 -14.38
N ILE A 136 -4.46 5.70 -13.09
CA ILE A 136 -3.45 5.58 -12.02
C ILE A 136 -2.60 4.31 -12.09
N GLU A 137 -3.15 3.20 -12.57
CA GLU A 137 -2.38 1.95 -12.67
C GLU A 137 -1.26 2.07 -13.72
N GLN A 138 -1.56 2.69 -14.87
CA GLN A 138 -0.57 3.01 -15.89
C GLN A 138 0.46 4.02 -15.38
N ALA A 139 0.00 5.07 -14.68
CA ALA A 139 0.90 6.07 -14.10
C ALA A 139 1.88 5.46 -13.09
N LEU A 140 1.39 4.59 -12.20
CA LEU A 140 2.21 3.90 -11.23
C LEU A 140 3.21 2.96 -11.90
N PHE A 141 2.78 2.22 -12.92
CA PHE A 141 3.67 1.36 -13.70
C PHE A 141 4.80 2.17 -14.36
N ASN A 142 4.46 3.25 -15.07
CA ASN A 142 5.43 4.15 -15.70
C ASN A 142 6.41 4.72 -14.67
N ARG A 143 5.92 5.14 -13.49
CA ARG A 143 6.76 5.61 -12.39
C ARG A 143 7.76 4.56 -11.90
N LEU A 144 7.37 3.30 -11.84
CA LEU A 144 8.25 2.21 -11.38
C LEU A 144 9.31 1.83 -12.44
N LEU A 145 9.06 2.10 -13.72
CA LEU A 145 10.00 1.85 -14.82
C LEU A 145 11.04 2.96 -15.03
N LEU A 146 10.84 4.14 -14.41
CA LEU A 146 11.83 5.22 -14.47
C LEU A 146 13.14 4.79 -13.78
N LEU A 147 14.24 4.78 -14.53
CA LEU A 147 15.57 4.46 -14.00
C LEU A 147 16.08 5.49 -12.98
N GLU A 148 15.72 6.76 -13.19
CA GLU A 148 16.20 7.89 -12.38
C GLU A 148 15.03 8.83 -12.03
N PRO A 149 14.07 8.42 -11.18
CA PRO A 149 12.88 9.21 -10.89
C PRO A 149 13.19 10.60 -10.33
N GLY A 150 14.30 10.72 -9.59
CA GLY A 150 14.81 11.99 -9.06
C GLY A 150 15.05 13.09 -10.11
N LYS A 151 15.29 12.72 -11.39
CA LYS A 151 15.48 13.70 -12.48
C LYS A 151 14.17 14.30 -13.00
N HIS A 152 13.05 13.68 -12.67
CA HIS A 152 11.71 14.08 -13.09
C HIS A 152 10.94 14.78 -11.97
N LEU A 153 11.63 15.19 -10.90
CA LEU A 153 11.01 15.87 -9.76
C LEU A 153 10.62 17.29 -10.11
N ILE A 154 9.37 17.63 -9.84
CA ILE A 154 8.85 18.98 -9.93
C ILE A 154 8.39 19.48 -8.56
N TYR A 155 8.39 20.80 -8.39
CA TYR A 155 7.74 21.42 -7.24
C TYR A 155 6.23 21.45 -7.47
N MET A 156 5.48 21.07 -6.46
CA MET A 156 4.01 21.15 -6.50
C MET A 156 3.50 22.39 -5.74
N THR A 157 4.34 22.98 -4.90
CA THR A 157 4.00 24.15 -4.08
C THR A 157 5.03 25.25 -4.31
N SER A 158 4.63 26.50 -4.13
CA SER A 158 5.46 27.70 -4.32
C SER A 158 6.53 27.91 -3.24
N CYS A 159 6.78 26.91 -2.38
CA CYS A 159 7.78 27.00 -1.32
C CYS A 159 9.21 26.87 -1.88
N ASN A 160 9.97 27.95 -1.81
CA ASN A 160 11.36 28.03 -2.30
C ASN A 160 12.40 27.34 -1.39
N ALA A 161 11.98 26.68 -0.30
CA ALA A 161 12.88 25.99 0.60
C ALA A 161 13.21 24.58 0.07
N VAL A 162 14.50 24.24 0.02
CA VAL A 162 14.95 22.88 -0.34
C VAL A 162 14.39 21.88 0.68
N ASN A 163 13.56 20.95 0.23
CA ASN A 163 13.00 19.89 1.07
C ASN A 163 13.64 18.55 0.70
N LEU A 164 14.81 18.29 1.27
CA LEU A 164 15.59 17.06 1.00
C LEU A 164 14.81 15.77 1.31
N SER A 165 13.90 15.80 2.29
CA SER A 165 13.06 14.64 2.59
C SER A 165 12.06 14.39 1.47
N ALA A 166 11.35 15.42 1.01
CA ALA A 166 10.40 15.29 -0.08
C ALA A 166 11.07 14.87 -1.40
N ASP A 167 12.27 15.38 -1.67
CA ASP A 167 13.07 15.00 -2.83
C ASP A 167 13.45 13.52 -2.77
N ARG A 168 13.88 13.03 -1.59
CA ARG A 168 14.18 11.61 -1.36
C ARG A 168 12.93 10.75 -1.53
N ASP A 169 11.82 11.13 -0.90
CA ASP A 169 10.61 10.29 -0.86
C ASP A 169 9.95 10.20 -2.24
N ALA A 170 9.85 11.31 -2.98
CA ALA A 170 9.33 11.30 -4.35
C ALA A 170 10.33 10.70 -5.35
N GLY A 171 11.63 10.88 -5.12
CA GLY A 171 12.73 10.41 -5.98
C GLY A 171 13.20 8.98 -5.72
N GLU A 172 12.54 8.23 -4.82
CA GLU A 172 12.91 6.86 -4.48
C GLU A 172 13.05 5.99 -5.73
N LYS A 173 14.22 5.36 -5.86
CA LYS A 173 14.63 4.59 -7.04
C LYS A 173 14.26 3.12 -6.90
N CYS A 174 14.28 2.60 -5.68
CA CYS A 174 13.97 1.20 -5.41
C CYS A 174 12.45 0.97 -5.38
N ALA A 175 11.98 0.04 -6.21
CA ALA A 175 10.54 -0.24 -6.38
C ALA A 175 9.86 -0.67 -5.07
N ILE A 176 10.45 -1.61 -4.32
CA ILE A 176 9.82 -2.15 -3.10
C ILE A 176 9.71 -1.10 -1.99
N PRO A 177 10.79 -0.34 -1.62
CA PRO A 177 10.68 0.76 -0.66
C PRO A 177 9.69 1.84 -1.08
N PHE A 178 9.65 2.20 -2.37
CA PHE A 178 8.69 3.16 -2.89
C PHE A 178 7.24 2.68 -2.70
N LEU A 179 6.94 1.43 -3.07
CA LEU A 179 5.61 0.86 -2.94
C LEU A 179 5.17 0.70 -1.48
N TYR A 180 6.09 0.33 -0.58
CA TYR A 180 5.83 0.30 0.86
C TYR A 180 5.52 1.70 1.40
N ALA A 181 6.28 2.73 1.00
CA ALA A 181 6.00 4.10 1.40
C ALA A 181 4.65 4.60 0.86
N CYS A 182 4.28 4.22 -0.36
CA CYS A 182 2.94 4.47 -0.92
C CYS A 182 1.86 3.75 -0.10
N PHE A 183 2.09 2.50 0.31
CA PHE A 183 1.15 1.74 1.15
C PHE A 183 0.91 2.45 2.48
N GLN A 184 1.97 2.92 3.15
CA GLN A 184 1.84 3.68 4.39
C GLN A 184 1.04 4.97 4.20
N ARG A 185 1.33 5.75 3.15
CA ARG A 185 0.57 6.96 2.84
C ARG A 185 -0.90 6.65 2.50
N ALA A 186 -1.17 5.58 1.77
CA ALA A 186 -2.54 5.14 1.47
C ALA A 186 -3.30 4.73 2.73
N LYS A 187 -2.65 3.98 3.64
CA LYS A 187 -3.21 3.59 4.94
C LYS A 187 -3.55 4.81 5.78
N GLU A 188 -2.67 5.81 5.82
CA GLU A 188 -2.95 7.07 6.49
C GLU A 188 -4.14 7.81 5.84
N GLU A 189 -4.19 7.90 4.51
CA GLU A 189 -5.29 8.57 3.79
C GLU A 189 -6.63 7.91 4.07
N VAL A 190 -6.71 6.58 4.12
CA VAL A 190 -7.93 5.82 4.48
C VAL A 190 -8.54 6.30 5.80
N THR A 191 -7.73 6.75 6.76
CA THR A 191 -8.21 7.25 8.06
C THR A 191 -8.62 8.74 8.05
N LYS A 192 -8.17 9.50 7.05
CA LYS A 192 -8.31 10.96 6.98
C LYS A 192 -9.37 11.42 5.99
N VAL A 193 -9.61 10.65 4.92
CA VAL A 193 -10.51 11.06 3.84
C VAL A 193 -11.99 10.98 4.24
N PRO A 194 -12.85 11.86 3.67
CA PRO A 194 -14.30 11.73 3.82
C PRO A 194 -14.82 10.40 3.26
N GLU A 195 -15.97 9.94 3.75
CA GLU A 195 -16.60 8.67 3.36
C GLU A 195 -16.72 8.48 1.84
N LYS A 196 -17.06 9.55 1.11
CA LYS A 196 -17.17 9.53 -0.35
C LYS A 196 -15.86 9.23 -1.10
N LEU A 197 -14.71 9.44 -0.45
CA LEU A 197 -13.38 9.16 -1.03
C LEU A 197 -12.76 7.87 -0.50
N LEU A 198 -13.38 7.23 0.49
CA LEU A 198 -12.82 6.07 1.19
C LEU A 198 -12.56 4.89 0.24
N SER A 199 -13.50 4.60 -0.67
CA SER A 199 -13.36 3.53 -1.66
C SER A 199 -12.14 3.74 -2.57
N TYR A 200 -11.87 4.99 -2.96
CA TYR A 200 -10.72 5.36 -3.76
C TYR A 200 -9.40 5.23 -2.99
N ALA A 201 -9.36 5.65 -1.72
CA ALA A 201 -8.18 5.47 -0.87
C ALA A 201 -7.86 3.99 -0.65
N VAL A 202 -8.88 3.16 -0.39
CA VAL A 202 -8.74 1.69 -0.28
C VAL A 202 -8.25 1.10 -1.60
N ARG A 203 -8.77 1.54 -2.75
CA ARG A 203 -8.29 1.12 -4.07
C ARG A 203 -6.82 1.47 -4.27
N CYS A 204 -6.37 2.66 -3.86
CA CYS A 204 -4.96 3.04 -3.92
C CYS A 204 -4.08 2.13 -3.06
N LYS A 205 -4.51 1.80 -1.84
CA LYS A 205 -3.80 0.83 -0.98
C LYS A 205 -3.68 -0.54 -1.67
N ASN A 206 -4.77 -1.02 -2.26
CA ASN A 206 -4.77 -2.30 -2.99
C ASN A 206 -3.86 -2.26 -4.23
N LEU A 207 -3.80 -1.12 -4.93
CA LEU A 207 -2.87 -0.92 -6.05
C LEU A 207 -1.41 -1.03 -5.61
N THR A 208 -1.04 -0.52 -4.42
CA THR A 208 0.34 -0.69 -3.91
C THR A 208 0.70 -2.16 -3.68
N VAL A 209 -0.24 -2.95 -3.13
CA VAL A 209 -0.04 -4.38 -2.92
C VAL A 209 0.03 -5.13 -4.24
N SER A 210 -0.90 -4.84 -5.16
CA SER A 210 -0.95 -5.44 -6.50
C SER A 210 0.33 -5.19 -7.30
N ASN A 211 0.80 -3.94 -7.34
CA ASN A 211 2.03 -3.59 -8.05
C ASN A 211 3.26 -4.23 -7.40
N THR A 212 3.28 -4.38 -6.07
CA THR A 212 4.38 -5.11 -5.40
C THR A 212 4.42 -6.57 -5.82
N ARG A 213 3.25 -7.21 -5.98
CA ARG A 213 3.17 -8.57 -6.55
C ARG A 213 3.72 -8.60 -7.96
N THR A 214 3.30 -7.69 -8.83
CA THR A 214 3.81 -7.59 -10.21
C THR A 214 5.33 -7.46 -10.24
N VAL A 215 5.90 -6.58 -9.39
CA VAL A 215 7.34 -6.39 -9.24
C VAL A 215 8.05 -7.69 -8.87
N LEU A 216 7.50 -8.48 -7.94
CA LEU A 216 8.09 -9.73 -7.48
C LEU A 216 7.90 -10.91 -8.46
N LEU A 217 6.82 -10.89 -9.24
CA LEU A 217 6.50 -11.92 -10.24
C LEU A 217 7.23 -11.69 -11.57
N THR A 218 7.55 -10.44 -11.91
CA THR A 218 8.20 -10.04 -13.17
C THR A 218 9.42 -9.13 -12.95
N PRO A 219 10.39 -9.55 -12.12
CA PRO A 219 11.54 -8.70 -11.77
C PRO A 219 12.37 -8.28 -12.99
N GLU A 220 12.33 -9.03 -14.10
CA GLU A 220 13.09 -8.77 -15.31
C GLU A 220 12.73 -7.45 -16.00
N ILE A 221 11.52 -6.94 -15.77
CA ILE A 221 11.05 -5.67 -16.34
C ILE A 221 11.76 -4.48 -15.64
N TYR A 222 12.16 -4.64 -14.38
CA TYR A 222 12.77 -3.59 -13.55
C TYR A 222 14.30 -3.63 -13.67
N VAL A 223 14.80 -3.22 -14.83
CA VAL A 223 16.24 -3.25 -15.16
C VAL A 223 17.06 -2.49 -14.11
N SER A 224 18.20 -3.05 -13.72
CA SER A 224 19.12 -2.50 -12.70
C SER A 224 18.59 -2.50 -11.26
N GLN A 225 17.51 -3.24 -10.97
CA GLN A 225 17.01 -3.44 -9.63
C GLN A 225 17.13 -4.91 -9.19
N ASN A 226 17.44 -5.13 -7.92
CA ASN A 226 17.32 -6.45 -7.28
C ASN A 226 16.16 -6.41 -6.30
N VAL A 227 14.95 -6.68 -6.80
CA VAL A 227 13.71 -6.52 -6.02
C VAL A 227 13.62 -7.49 -4.84
N TYR A 228 14.23 -8.68 -4.96
CA TYR A 228 14.30 -9.66 -3.88
C TYR A 228 15.21 -9.19 -2.74
N GLU A 229 16.32 -8.53 -3.09
CA GLU A 229 17.21 -7.89 -2.13
C GLU A 229 16.54 -6.69 -1.47
N GLN A 230 15.81 -5.86 -2.23
CA GLN A 230 15.04 -4.74 -1.70
C GLN A 230 13.98 -5.19 -0.68
N LEU A 231 13.29 -6.31 -0.94
CA LEU A 231 12.34 -6.90 0.02
C LEU A 231 13.04 -7.37 1.30
N LEU A 232 14.20 -8.02 1.16
CA LEU A 232 15.00 -8.42 2.31
C LEU A 232 15.47 -7.21 3.14
N ASP A 233 15.96 -6.16 2.46
CA ASP A 233 16.43 -4.93 3.09
C ASP A 233 15.30 -4.21 3.83
N LEU A 234 14.10 -4.14 3.24
CA LEU A 234 12.93 -3.58 3.89
C LEU A 234 12.58 -4.31 5.19
N LEU A 235 12.60 -5.65 5.18
CA LEU A 235 12.35 -6.46 6.37
C LEU A 235 13.42 -6.26 7.45
N LEU A 236 14.71 -6.24 7.07
CA LEU A 236 15.82 -5.98 7.99
C LEU A 236 15.77 -4.57 8.58
N GLU A 237 15.37 -3.57 7.79
CA GLU A 237 15.15 -2.20 8.26
C GLU A 237 14.00 -2.15 9.27
N GLY A 238 12.89 -2.86 9.01
CA GLY A 238 11.79 -3.00 9.95
C GLY A 238 12.23 -3.58 11.29
N VAL A 239 13.09 -4.61 11.28
CA VAL A 239 13.70 -5.15 12.51
C VAL A 239 14.57 -4.09 13.19
N GLY A 240 15.47 -3.43 12.45
CA GLY A 240 16.42 -2.46 13.00
C GLY A 240 15.77 -1.21 13.58
N ARG A 241 14.63 -0.79 13.05
CA ARG A 241 13.86 0.39 13.52
C ARG A 241 12.75 0.06 14.50
N ALA A 242 12.59 -1.19 14.90
CA ALA A 242 11.46 -1.66 15.71
C ALA A 242 10.08 -1.33 15.09
N GLN A 243 10.01 -1.39 13.76
CA GLN A 243 8.81 -1.15 12.94
C GLN A 243 8.41 -2.42 12.16
N LEU A 244 8.88 -3.58 12.59
CA LEU A 244 8.65 -4.84 11.89
C LEU A 244 7.16 -5.13 11.72
N ASP A 245 6.32 -4.83 12.70
CA ASP A 245 4.87 -5.06 12.62
C ASP A 245 4.23 -4.32 11.44
N GLU A 246 4.64 -3.07 11.18
CA GLU A 246 4.13 -2.26 10.06
C GLU A 246 4.61 -2.80 8.70
N VAL A 247 5.86 -3.29 8.64
CA VAL A 247 6.39 -3.93 7.43
C VAL A 247 5.70 -5.28 7.20
N VAL A 248 5.49 -6.07 8.25
CA VAL A 248 4.83 -7.37 8.20
C VAL A 248 3.39 -7.22 7.73
N GLU A 249 2.63 -6.22 8.19
CA GLU A 249 1.28 -5.96 7.69
C GLU A 249 1.23 -5.83 6.16
N PHE A 250 2.13 -5.02 5.59
CA PHE A 250 2.25 -4.88 4.14
C PHE A 250 2.67 -6.20 3.46
N VAL A 251 3.66 -6.89 4.02
CA VAL A 251 4.18 -8.14 3.46
C VAL A 251 3.14 -9.26 3.50
N GLU A 252 2.33 -9.37 4.56
CA GLU A 252 1.25 -10.36 4.64
C GLU A 252 0.18 -10.12 3.57
N GLU A 253 -0.19 -8.86 3.27
CA GLU A 253 -1.11 -8.56 2.16
C GLU A 253 -0.52 -8.97 0.80
N VAL A 254 0.79 -8.77 0.60
CA VAL A 254 1.50 -9.21 -0.61
C VAL A 254 1.56 -10.74 -0.70
N ILE A 255 1.91 -11.43 0.39
CA ILE A 255 1.96 -12.89 0.48
C ILE A 255 0.59 -13.48 0.15
N ALA A 256 -0.48 -12.94 0.73
CA ALA A 256 -1.84 -13.41 0.47
C ALA A 256 -2.18 -13.34 -1.02
N GLY A 257 -1.82 -12.24 -1.70
CA GLY A 257 -2.02 -12.11 -3.13
C GLY A 257 -1.12 -13.03 -3.97
N LEU A 258 0.14 -13.25 -3.59
CA LEU A 258 1.03 -14.20 -4.27
C LEU A 258 0.55 -15.65 -4.13
N LEU A 259 -0.09 -16.00 -3.02
CA LEU A 259 -0.64 -17.34 -2.82
C LEU A 259 -1.94 -17.57 -3.60
N ALA A 260 -2.76 -16.52 -3.74
CA ALA A 260 -4.03 -16.56 -4.46
C ALA A 260 -3.85 -16.77 -5.97
N ASP A 261 -2.74 -16.32 -6.54
CA ASP A 261 -2.46 -16.36 -7.97
C ASP A 261 -0.97 -16.63 -8.21
N GLN A 262 -0.72 -17.85 -8.71
CA GLN A 262 0.61 -18.42 -8.97
C GLN A 262 0.77 -18.79 -10.45
N GLU A 263 0.05 -18.11 -11.36
CA GLU A 263 0.13 -18.40 -12.79
C GLU A 263 1.49 -18.01 -13.39
N VAL A 264 2.07 -16.90 -12.94
CA VAL A 264 3.35 -16.39 -13.45
C VAL A 264 4.54 -17.04 -12.77
N ARG A 265 4.54 -17.08 -11.42
CA ARG A 265 5.53 -17.75 -10.59
C ARG A 265 4.86 -18.31 -9.35
N THR A 266 5.40 -19.41 -8.86
CA THR A 266 5.03 -19.97 -7.56
C THR A 266 5.57 -19.10 -6.42
N PHE A 267 4.92 -19.20 -5.26
CA PHE A 267 5.40 -18.51 -4.05
C PHE A 267 6.86 -18.86 -3.69
N LYS A 268 7.25 -20.12 -3.92
CA LYS A 268 8.62 -20.59 -3.73
C LYS A 268 9.62 -19.91 -4.66
N GLU A 269 9.27 -19.68 -5.92
CA GLU A 269 10.14 -18.98 -6.88
C GLU A 269 10.34 -17.50 -6.54
N VAL A 270 9.40 -16.89 -5.80
CA VAL A 270 9.53 -15.51 -5.30
C VAL A 270 10.36 -15.45 -4.02
N ILE A 271 10.11 -16.33 -3.05
CA ILE A 271 10.80 -16.31 -1.74
C ILE A 271 12.17 -16.99 -1.77
N GLY A 272 12.39 -17.97 -2.66
CA GLY A 272 13.67 -18.66 -2.80
C GLY A 272 14.87 -17.71 -2.96
N PRO A 273 14.84 -16.77 -3.93
CA PRO A 273 15.90 -15.78 -4.10
C PRO A 273 16.12 -14.88 -2.87
N VAL A 274 15.05 -14.54 -2.14
CA VAL A 274 15.15 -13.77 -0.88
C VAL A 274 15.95 -14.56 0.17
N LEU A 275 15.68 -15.86 0.29
CA LEU A 275 16.40 -16.76 1.19
C LEU A 275 17.86 -17.01 0.73
N ASP A 276 18.11 -17.10 -0.58
CA ASP A 276 19.47 -17.21 -1.14
C ASP A 276 20.32 -15.98 -0.77
N ILE A 277 19.77 -14.77 -0.93
CA ILE A 277 20.46 -13.52 -0.55
C ILE A 277 20.66 -13.46 0.96
N PHE A 278 19.64 -13.81 1.74
CA PHE A 278 19.73 -13.90 3.20
C PHE A 278 20.85 -14.84 3.64
N HIS A 279 20.91 -16.04 3.06
CA HIS A 279 21.96 -17.03 3.33
C HIS A 279 23.35 -16.53 2.95
N SER A 280 23.49 -15.93 1.77
CA SER A 280 24.76 -15.36 1.32
C SER A 280 25.27 -14.31 2.31
N ARG A 281 24.41 -13.41 2.80
CA ARG A 281 24.79 -12.36 3.75
C ARG A 281 25.12 -12.90 5.13
N VAL A 282 24.36 -13.88 5.62
CA VAL A 282 24.60 -14.52 6.93
C VAL A 282 25.92 -15.28 6.99
N LYS A 283 26.36 -15.86 5.86
CA LYS A 283 27.62 -16.60 5.76
C LYS A 283 28.86 -15.80 6.17
N ASP A 284 28.81 -14.50 5.95
CA ASP A 284 29.93 -13.59 6.23
C ASP A 284 29.85 -12.95 7.63
N LEU A 285 28.81 -13.27 8.42
CA LEU A 285 28.65 -12.77 9.79
C LEU A 285 29.48 -13.58 10.79
N ASP A 286 29.96 -12.89 11.83
CA ASP A 286 30.52 -13.51 13.03
C ASP A 286 29.72 -13.13 14.29
N LEU A 287 30.12 -13.69 15.42
CA LEU A 287 29.42 -13.52 16.70
C LEU A 287 29.34 -12.05 17.17
N CYS A 288 30.30 -11.21 16.80
CA CYS A 288 30.39 -9.81 17.24
C CYS A 288 29.83 -8.82 16.20
N HIS A 289 29.39 -9.28 15.03
CA HIS A 289 28.74 -8.40 14.07
C HIS A 289 27.43 -7.85 14.64
N LEU A 290 27.32 -6.51 14.66
CA LEU A 290 26.16 -5.79 15.18
C LEU A 290 24.84 -6.25 14.54
N LEU A 291 24.89 -6.55 13.23
CA LEU A 291 23.71 -6.92 12.45
C LEU A 291 23.24 -8.36 12.71
N LEU A 292 24.06 -9.23 13.32
CA LEU A 292 23.73 -10.64 13.52
C LEU A 292 22.35 -10.81 14.17
N PHE A 293 22.03 -9.98 15.16
CA PHE A 293 20.75 -10.06 15.86
C PHE A 293 19.57 -9.70 14.95
N SER A 294 19.72 -8.71 14.07
CA SER A 294 18.68 -8.36 13.10
C SER A 294 18.39 -9.52 12.14
N TYR A 295 19.44 -10.23 11.68
CA TYR A 295 19.27 -11.43 10.86
C TYR A 295 18.61 -12.58 11.65
N LEU A 296 18.97 -12.79 12.91
CA LEU A 296 18.34 -13.82 13.75
C LEU A 296 16.86 -13.53 14.01
N ASP A 297 16.51 -12.27 14.27
CA ASP A 297 15.13 -11.85 14.46
C ASP A 297 14.31 -12.01 13.17
N LEU A 298 14.91 -11.69 12.02
CA LEU A 298 14.26 -11.92 10.73
C LEU A 298 14.09 -13.42 10.41
N LEU A 299 15.08 -14.25 10.72
CA LEU A 299 14.96 -15.70 10.58
C LEU A 299 13.86 -16.27 11.49
N LEU A 300 13.71 -15.71 12.70
CA LEU A 300 12.62 -16.06 13.59
C LEU A 300 11.26 -15.72 12.95
N TYR A 301 11.11 -14.52 12.38
CA TYR A 301 9.92 -14.16 11.61
C TYR A 301 9.65 -15.14 10.46
N PHE A 302 10.65 -15.46 9.63
CA PHE A 302 10.51 -16.43 8.53
C PHE A 302 10.08 -17.82 9.01
N SER A 303 10.48 -18.22 10.21
CA SER A 303 10.07 -19.50 10.81
C SER A 303 8.64 -19.49 11.37
N GLN A 304 8.10 -18.32 11.71
CA GLN A 304 6.77 -18.15 12.28
C GLN A 304 5.71 -17.89 11.21
N GLN A 305 6.08 -17.20 10.13
CA GLN A 305 5.19 -16.98 8.99
C GLN A 305 4.98 -18.30 8.26
N LYS A 306 3.74 -18.78 8.24
CA LYS A 306 3.37 -20.16 7.84
C LYS A 306 3.83 -20.54 6.44
N ASP A 307 3.75 -19.64 5.47
CA ASP A 307 4.00 -19.93 4.06
C ASP A 307 5.49 -19.78 3.71
N ILE A 308 6.17 -18.77 4.26
CA ILE A 308 7.62 -18.65 4.21
C ILE A 308 8.27 -19.84 4.90
N ALA A 309 7.77 -20.27 6.06
CA ALA A 309 8.31 -21.41 6.81
C ALA A 309 8.32 -22.71 5.97
N LYS A 310 7.30 -22.95 5.13
CA LYS A 310 7.29 -24.11 4.22
C LYS A 310 8.44 -24.04 3.21
N VAL A 311 8.63 -22.88 2.58
CA VAL A 311 9.73 -22.66 1.64
C VAL A 311 11.08 -22.77 2.34
N LEU A 312 11.19 -22.22 3.56
CA LEU A 312 12.39 -22.28 4.38
C LEU A 312 12.79 -23.71 4.73
N VAL A 313 11.83 -24.57 5.09
CA VAL A 313 12.07 -26.00 5.40
C VAL A 313 12.70 -26.74 4.22
N GLU A 314 12.24 -26.45 2.99
CA GLU A 314 12.82 -27.01 1.77
C GLU A 314 14.20 -26.41 1.47
N HIS A 315 14.35 -25.10 1.70
CA HIS A 315 15.58 -24.37 1.43
C HIS A 315 16.75 -24.77 2.36
N ILE A 316 16.47 -25.16 3.61
CA ILE A 316 17.52 -25.57 4.56
C ILE A 316 17.98 -27.02 4.38
N GLN A 317 17.42 -27.78 3.43
CA GLN A 317 17.87 -29.15 3.21
C GLN A 317 19.31 -29.17 2.65
N PRO A 318 20.18 -30.07 3.13
CA PRO A 318 21.50 -30.22 2.55
C PRO A 318 21.41 -30.76 1.12
N LYS A 319 22.36 -30.36 0.27
CA LYS A 319 22.45 -30.89 -1.10
C LYS A 319 22.67 -32.40 -1.14
N ASP A 320 23.37 -32.92 -0.14
CA ASP A 320 23.65 -34.34 0.06
C ASP A 320 23.42 -34.68 1.55
N PRO A 321 22.28 -35.30 1.89
CA PRO A 321 21.93 -35.67 3.27
C PRO A 321 22.84 -36.72 3.90
N ASP A 322 23.58 -37.50 3.11
CA ASP A 322 24.48 -38.53 3.64
C ASP A 322 25.85 -37.95 4.06
N ASN A 323 26.04 -36.64 3.87
CA ASN A 323 27.28 -35.94 4.16
C ASN A 323 27.06 -34.83 5.22
N GLY A 324 27.47 -35.12 6.46
CA GLY A 324 27.37 -34.18 7.60
C GLY A 324 27.97 -32.78 7.33
N LEU A 325 29.03 -32.68 6.50
CA LEU A 325 29.62 -31.38 6.15
C LEU A 325 28.69 -30.49 5.32
N GLN A 326 27.72 -31.07 4.60
CA GLN A 326 26.76 -30.30 3.81
C GLN A 326 25.70 -29.63 4.68
N TYR A 327 25.40 -30.19 5.86
CA TYR A 327 24.49 -29.56 6.82
C TYR A 327 25.04 -28.22 7.28
N GLN A 328 26.35 -28.10 7.53
CA GLN A 328 26.98 -26.82 7.91
C GLN A 328 26.90 -25.76 6.82
N LYS A 329 26.72 -26.15 5.56
CA LYS A 329 26.62 -25.23 4.42
C LYS A 329 25.20 -24.76 4.15
N THR A 330 24.17 -25.33 4.78
CA THR A 330 22.80 -24.85 4.63
C THR A 330 22.64 -23.51 5.35
N LEU A 331 21.57 -22.76 5.07
CA LEU A 331 21.29 -21.51 5.78
C LEU A 331 21.30 -21.73 7.30
N LEU A 332 20.62 -22.79 7.73
CA LEU A 332 20.54 -23.10 9.14
C LEU A 332 21.88 -23.54 9.73
N GLY A 333 22.60 -24.43 9.05
CA GLY A 333 23.93 -24.83 9.50
C GLY A 333 24.88 -23.64 9.59
N THR A 334 24.77 -22.68 8.67
CA THR A 334 25.56 -21.46 8.66
C THR A 334 25.32 -20.64 9.93
N VAL A 335 24.06 -20.40 10.30
CA VAL A 335 23.68 -19.68 11.53
C VAL A 335 24.18 -20.40 12.78
N LEU A 336 23.97 -21.72 12.86
CA LEU A 336 24.38 -22.53 14.02
C LEU A 336 25.91 -22.64 14.15
N ASN A 337 26.63 -22.57 13.03
CA ASN A 337 28.08 -22.58 12.99
C ASN A 337 28.71 -21.23 13.40
N ILE A 338 27.92 -20.17 13.58
CA ILE A 338 28.42 -18.90 14.13
C ILE A 338 28.82 -19.11 15.59
N SER A 339 30.13 -19.20 15.81
CA SER A 339 30.74 -19.46 17.10
C SER A 339 32.04 -18.65 17.27
N CYS A 340 32.51 -18.58 18.52
CA CYS A 340 33.82 -18.01 18.85
C CYS A 340 34.98 -19.01 18.65
N LEU A 341 34.71 -20.21 18.13
CA LEU A 341 35.72 -21.25 17.93
C LEU A 341 36.35 -21.13 16.53
N LEU A 342 37.56 -21.65 16.39
CA LEU A 342 38.27 -21.70 15.10
C LEU A 342 37.47 -22.54 14.09
N LYS A 343 37.30 -22.01 12.88
CA LYS A 343 36.68 -22.72 11.75
C LYS A 343 37.55 -23.87 11.23
N THR A 344 38.87 -23.78 11.42
CA THR A 344 39.82 -24.83 11.02
C THR A 344 40.70 -25.22 12.20
N PRO A 345 40.53 -26.44 12.74
CA PRO A 345 41.37 -26.93 13.83
C PRO A 345 42.86 -26.90 13.45
N GLY A 346 43.70 -26.33 14.31
CA GLY A 346 45.16 -26.31 14.15
C GLY A 346 45.75 -25.14 13.35
N VAL A 347 44.93 -24.28 12.75
CA VAL A 347 45.40 -23.02 12.15
C VAL A 347 45.39 -21.94 13.24
N VAL A 348 46.59 -21.52 13.67
CA VAL A 348 46.81 -20.53 14.75
C VAL A 348 46.69 -19.09 14.23
N GLU A 349 46.73 -18.89 12.91
CA GLU A 349 46.62 -17.56 12.31
C GLU A 349 45.19 -17.01 12.44
N GLY A 350 45.05 -15.94 13.24
CA GLY A 350 43.89 -15.06 13.18
C GLY A 350 42.69 -15.44 14.05
N HIS A 351 42.89 -15.94 15.27
CA HIS A 351 41.78 -16.04 16.23
C HIS A 351 41.26 -14.63 16.55
N SER A 352 40.15 -14.23 15.93
CA SER A 352 39.57 -12.87 16.02
C SER A 352 39.12 -12.52 17.44
N PHE A 353 38.71 -13.52 18.21
CA PHE A 353 38.40 -13.35 19.62
C PHE A 353 39.70 -13.40 20.46
N PHE A 354 40.26 -14.57 20.79
CA PHE A 354 41.44 -14.66 21.66
C PHE A 354 42.76 -14.29 20.97
N LEU A 355 43.28 -13.09 21.22
CA LEU A 355 44.62 -12.69 20.78
C LEU A 355 45.68 -13.33 21.68
N ASN A 356 46.50 -14.23 21.13
CA ASN A 356 47.58 -14.94 21.83
C ASN A 356 47.15 -15.53 23.20
N PRO A 357 46.20 -16.48 23.24
CA PRO A 357 45.65 -17.01 24.50
C PRO A 357 46.73 -17.59 25.44
N SER A 358 47.86 -18.06 24.90
CA SER A 358 49.00 -18.56 25.68
C SER A 358 49.84 -17.47 26.37
N ARG A 359 49.62 -16.19 26.02
CA ARG A 359 50.33 -15.02 26.56
C ARG A 359 49.46 -14.08 27.38
N SER A 360 48.14 -14.24 27.31
CA SER A 360 47.18 -13.43 28.05
C SER A 360 47.14 -13.82 29.53
N SER A 361 46.93 -12.84 30.41
CA SER A 361 46.74 -13.12 31.84
C SER A 361 45.41 -13.82 32.12
N PRO A 362 45.29 -14.58 33.22
CA PRO A 362 44.01 -15.22 33.59
C PRO A 362 42.85 -14.23 33.78
N GLN A 363 43.13 -12.99 34.21
CA GLN A 363 42.12 -11.94 34.32
C GLN A 363 41.64 -11.46 32.94
N GLU A 364 42.55 -11.22 32.00
CA GLU A 364 42.20 -10.82 30.63
C GLU A 364 41.39 -11.90 29.92
N MET A 365 41.78 -13.17 30.07
CA MET A 365 41.03 -14.30 29.54
C MET A 365 39.61 -14.37 30.11
N LYS A 366 39.44 -14.19 31.43
CA LYS A 366 38.11 -14.19 32.07
C LYS A 366 37.22 -13.04 31.59
N VAL A 367 37.76 -11.84 31.44
CA VAL A 367 37.01 -10.69 30.91
C VAL A 367 36.57 -10.97 29.47
N GLN A 368 37.48 -11.53 28.68
CA GLN A 368 37.18 -11.88 27.29
C GLN A 368 36.13 -12.98 27.16
N GLU A 369 36.24 -14.05 27.94
CA GLU A 369 35.23 -15.10 28.02
C GLU A 369 33.89 -14.53 28.48
N SER A 370 33.88 -13.68 29.51
CA SER A 370 32.66 -13.02 29.99
C SER A 370 31.98 -12.20 28.89
N ASN A 371 32.74 -11.45 28.08
CA ASN A 371 32.19 -10.68 26.97
C ASN A 371 31.58 -11.60 25.89
N ILE A 372 32.26 -12.70 25.53
CA ILE A 372 31.73 -13.69 24.58
C ILE A 372 30.47 -14.35 25.15
N HIS A 373 30.45 -14.67 26.44
CA HIS A 373 29.31 -15.28 27.12
C HIS A 373 28.09 -14.34 27.20
N GLN A 374 28.29 -13.03 27.40
CA GLN A 374 27.21 -12.06 27.33
C GLN A 374 26.57 -12.04 25.93
N VAL A 375 27.37 -12.16 24.86
CA VAL A 375 26.86 -12.27 23.48
C VAL A 375 26.20 -13.62 23.21
N ARG A 376 26.64 -14.71 23.88
CA ARG A 376 26.07 -16.07 23.77
C ARG A 376 24.78 -16.27 24.56
N ALA A 377 24.55 -15.52 25.63
CA ALA A 377 23.45 -15.71 26.56
C ALA A 377 22.05 -15.35 25.99
N LEU A 378 21.93 -15.11 24.68
CA LEU A 378 20.65 -14.78 24.07
C LEU A 378 19.79 -16.02 23.81
N GLU A 379 18.75 -16.15 24.63
CA GLU A 379 17.62 -17.09 24.60
C GLU A 379 16.98 -17.28 23.20
N LYS A 380 17.19 -16.31 22.28
CA LYS A 380 16.67 -16.32 20.90
C LYS A 380 17.10 -17.55 20.07
N ARG A 381 18.33 -18.08 20.25
CA ARG A 381 18.77 -19.31 19.54
C ARG A 381 17.96 -20.55 19.95
N LEU A 382 17.59 -20.65 21.23
CA LEU A 382 16.80 -21.76 21.76
C LEU A 382 15.32 -21.64 21.38
N GLN A 383 14.78 -20.41 21.36
CA GLN A 383 13.42 -20.13 20.91
C GLN A 383 13.19 -20.58 19.46
N TRP A 384 14.18 -20.33 18.59
CA TRP A 384 14.17 -20.77 17.19
C TRP A 384 14.21 -22.30 17.04
N CYS A 385 15.10 -23.00 17.77
CA CYS A 385 15.16 -24.47 17.77
C CYS A 385 13.81 -25.08 18.14
N SER A 386 13.12 -24.49 19.13
CA SER A 386 11.81 -24.95 19.59
C SER A 386 10.73 -24.86 18.48
N ASN A 387 10.70 -23.76 17.74
CA ASN A 387 9.77 -23.57 16.62
C ASN A 387 10.05 -24.57 15.47
N PHE A 388 11.32 -24.87 15.18
CA PHE A 388 11.67 -25.88 14.17
C PHE A 388 11.34 -27.31 14.59
N THR A 389 11.44 -27.62 15.89
CA THR A 389 11.00 -28.93 16.41
C THR A 389 9.48 -29.10 16.32
N SER A 390 8.68 -28.03 16.41
CA SER A 390 7.21 -28.11 16.25
C SER A 390 6.78 -28.27 14.78
N LEU A 391 7.58 -27.78 13.83
CA LEU A 391 7.38 -27.92 12.37
C LEU A 391 7.71 -29.32 11.80
N LYS A 392 7.85 -30.36 12.64
CA LYS A 392 8.16 -31.75 12.26
C LYS A 392 9.50 -31.95 11.52
N ASN A 393 10.51 -31.14 11.80
CA ASN A 393 11.85 -31.28 11.20
C ASN A 393 12.85 -32.07 12.06
N CYS A 394 12.38 -33.09 12.78
CA CYS A 394 13.25 -33.97 13.59
C CYS A 394 14.37 -34.62 12.77
N ASN A 395 14.17 -34.88 11.47
CA ASN A 395 15.17 -35.51 10.62
C ASN A 395 16.37 -34.60 10.29
N PHE A 396 16.18 -33.28 10.19
CA PHE A 396 17.30 -32.36 9.93
C PHE A 396 18.22 -32.26 11.16
N LEU A 397 17.62 -32.07 12.35
CA LEU A 397 18.35 -32.05 13.61
C LEU A 397 19.02 -33.41 13.91
N TYR A 398 18.36 -34.51 13.56
CA TYR A 398 18.92 -35.85 13.67
C TYR A 398 20.13 -36.03 12.71
N GLY A 399 19.99 -35.68 11.44
CA GLY A 399 21.11 -35.74 10.47
C GLY A 399 22.32 -34.91 10.91
N MET A 400 22.09 -33.70 11.45
CA MET A 400 23.16 -32.82 11.94
C MET A 400 23.84 -33.32 13.22
N LEU A 401 23.15 -34.11 14.06
CA LEU A 401 23.69 -34.61 15.33
C LEU A 401 24.34 -35.99 15.21
N PHE A 402 23.95 -36.78 14.20
CA PHE A 402 24.35 -38.18 14.05
C PHE A 402 25.25 -38.46 12.84
N HIS A 403 25.48 -37.48 11.95
CA HIS A 403 26.44 -37.52 10.84
C HIS A 403 27.31 -36.25 10.84
#